data_AF-A0A356EV20-F1
#
_entry.id   AF-A0A356EV20-F1
#
_cell.length_a   1.000
_cell.length_b   1.000
_cell.length_c   1.000
_cell.angle_alpha   90.00
_cell.angle_beta   90.00
_cell.angle_gamma   90.00
#
_symmetry.space_group_name_H-M   'P 1'
#
loop_
_entity.id
_entity.type
_entity.pdbx_description
1 polymer ?
#
loop_
_entity_poly.entity_id
_entity_poly.type
_entity_poly.pdbx_seq_one_letter_code
_entity_poly.pdbx_strand_id
1 'polypeptide(L)'
;MKSKRKRPKLGDIIEIPLLSGKYAYGRLFRDYDIGIYGTLREERTPCETIVKDTIAFHSGFVDRLIRNGTWPIVGSQPFANDEEGWAPPSVVKDMVTPGRYRIYHKGELRPATPEEVEGLEESGMCSPENLVFEILQRLDPEFKCSHADVFAAFASLRASAGPKRAAKTRAMAESKFWALIDEAREEAGEVGETMVEALRDRLAELGATRIRAFDAAFNRAMEESYHNDLWAAAYVINGGCSDDGFDYFRGWLIALGREAYANAMRDPQTLKDYIPDDPDWNAELEEILYAAREAYEQKTETEMPPIDKAKWVLKGDTWDEESVYTRYPELAEAAEKRWGE
;
A
#
# COMPACT_ATOMS: atom_id res chain seq x y z
N MET A 1 23.83 -17.30 -4.87
CA MET A 1 23.05 -17.60 -3.64
C MET A 1 22.20 -16.37 -3.31
N LYS A 2 20.87 -16.48 -3.26
CA LYS A 2 20.02 -15.34 -2.88
C LYS A 2 20.14 -15.14 -1.37
N SER A 3 20.78 -14.04 -0.97
CA SER A 3 20.87 -13.60 0.43
C SER A 3 19.46 -13.51 1.03
N LYS A 4 19.22 -14.20 2.16
CA LYS A 4 17.96 -14.05 2.91
C LYS A 4 17.82 -12.57 3.30
N ARG A 5 16.68 -11.95 2.99
CA ARG A 5 16.37 -10.56 3.40
C ARG A 5 16.52 -10.45 4.91
N LYS A 6 17.60 -9.83 5.39
CA LYS A 6 17.82 -9.54 6.80
C LYS A 6 17.08 -8.23 7.14
N ARG A 7 16.34 -8.22 8.25
CA ARG A 7 15.78 -6.97 8.79
C ARG A 7 16.96 -6.12 9.30
N PRO A 8 17.07 -4.83 8.92
CA PRO A 8 18.12 -3.95 9.42
C PRO A 8 18.04 -3.83 10.95
N LYS A 9 19.19 -3.72 11.60
CA LYS A 9 19.34 -3.58 13.05
C LYS A 9 20.22 -2.38 13.38
N LEU A 10 20.09 -1.88 14.61
CA LEU A 10 20.99 -0.85 15.14
C LEU A 10 22.44 -1.30 15.03
N GLY A 11 23.30 -0.42 14.51
CA GLY A 11 24.71 -0.68 14.29
C GLY A 11 25.04 -1.46 13.01
N ASP A 12 24.04 -1.88 12.21
CA ASP A 12 24.31 -2.47 10.89
C ASP A 12 25.06 -1.46 10.00
N ILE A 13 26.03 -1.98 9.24
CA ILE A 13 26.83 -1.22 8.28
C ILE A 13 26.28 -1.46 6.88
N ILE A 14 25.92 -0.38 6.21
CA ILE A 14 25.22 -0.35 4.92
C ILE A 14 26.20 0.10 3.85
N GLU A 15 26.34 -0.66 2.77
CA GLU A 15 27.06 -0.25 1.57
C GLU A 15 26.14 0.58 0.67
N ILE A 16 26.61 1.76 0.25
CA ILE A 16 25.89 2.72 -0.57
C ILE A 16 26.72 2.93 -1.86
N PRO A 17 26.37 2.25 -2.96
CA PRO A 17 27.01 2.48 -4.25
C PRO A 17 26.69 3.88 -4.78
N LEU A 18 27.71 4.60 -5.26
CA LEU A 18 27.58 5.97 -5.77
C LEU A 18 27.66 6.01 -7.30
N LEU A 19 27.13 7.09 -7.89
CA LEU A 19 27.20 7.33 -9.34
C LEU A 19 28.65 7.48 -9.84
N SER A 20 29.58 7.90 -8.97
CA SER A 20 31.00 8.01 -9.30
C SER A 20 31.70 6.65 -9.46
N GLY A 21 31.02 5.53 -9.18
CA GLY A 21 31.60 4.19 -9.18
C GLY A 21 32.22 3.79 -7.82
N LYS A 22 32.39 4.76 -6.93
CA LYS A 22 32.85 4.56 -5.55
C LYS A 22 31.73 4.01 -4.65
N TYR A 23 32.12 3.59 -3.46
CA TYR A 23 31.25 3.11 -2.39
C TYR A 23 31.38 4.02 -1.17
N ALA A 24 30.24 4.50 -0.69
CA ALA A 24 30.10 5.05 0.65
C ALA A 24 29.57 3.98 1.61
N TYR A 25 29.75 4.20 2.90
CA TYR A 25 29.23 3.32 3.94
C TYR A 25 28.56 4.13 5.02
N GLY A 26 27.49 3.59 5.60
CA GLY A 26 26.80 4.21 6.73
C GLY A 26 26.48 3.21 7.83
N ARG A 27 26.46 3.68 9.08
CA ARG A 27 26.07 2.91 10.26
C ARG A 27 24.68 3.33 10.71
N LEU A 28 23.80 2.36 10.99
CA LEU A 28 22.43 2.63 11.44
C LEU A 28 22.36 3.03 12.92
N PHE A 29 21.64 4.11 13.20
CA PHE A 29 21.32 4.64 14.54
C PHE A 29 19.82 4.51 14.82
N ARG A 30 19.40 4.91 16.02
CA ARG A 30 17.98 4.98 16.43
C ARG A 30 17.21 6.02 15.59
N ASP A 31 15.88 5.92 15.63
CA ASP A 31 14.95 6.85 14.98
C ASP A 31 15.20 7.11 13.49
N TYR A 32 15.61 6.06 12.78
CA TYR A 32 15.87 6.08 11.33
C TYR A 32 17.00 7.04 10.92
N ASP A 33 18.00 7.24 11.78
CA ASP A 33 19.23 7.94 11.43
C ASP A 33 20.31 6.99 10.86
N ILE A 34 21.11 7.51 9.93
CA ILE A 34 22.32 6.87 9.42
C ILE A 34 23.51 7.81 9.55
N GLY A 35 24.60 7.33 10.13
CA GLY A 35 25.89 8.05 10.15
C GLY A 35 26.76 7.62 8.98
N ILE A 36 27.12 8.55 8.10
CA ILE A 36 27.92 8.27 6.90
C ILE A 36 29.41 8.38 7.23
N TYR A 37 30.18 7.32 6.96
CA TYR A 37 31.63 7.34 7.10
C TYR A 37 32.27 8.27 6.08
N GLY A 38 33.27 9.04 6.50
CA GLY A 38 33.88 10.11 5.70
C GLY A 38 34.80 9.67 4.57
N THR A 39 35.10 8.37 4.45
CA THR A 39 36.02 7.87 3.42
C THR A 39 35.31 7.05 2.36
N LEU A 40 35.32 7.54 1.12
CA LEU A 40 34.84 6.80 -0.05
C LEU A 40 35.86 5.73 -0.48
N ARG A 41 35.37 4.64 -1.06
CA ARG A 41 36.19 3.51 -1.49
C ARG A 41 35.98 3.22 -2.97
N GLU A 42 37.05 2.97 -3.71
CA GLU A 42 36.96 2.52 -5.11
C GLU A 42 36.44 1.07 -5.21
N GLU A 43 36.67 0.28 -4.16
CA GLU A 43 36.29 -1.13 -4.10
C GLU A 43 35.49 -1.44 -2.83
N ARG A 44 34.74 -2.55 -2.88
CA ARG A 44 34.00 -3.05 -1.72
C ARG A 44 34.97 -3.38 -0.59
N THR A 45 34.68 -2.86 0.59
CA THR A 45 35.62 -2.87 1.72
C THR A 45 35.03 -3.67 2.89
N PRO A 46 35.82 -4.52 3.57
CA PRO A 46 35.35 -5.27 4.74
C PRO A 46 34.93 -4.36 5.91
N CYS A 47 33.92 -4.79 6.65
CA CYS A 47 33.33 -4.05 7.78
C CYS A 47 34.39 -3.62 8.81
N GLU A 48 35.37 -4.48 9.11
CA GLU A 48 36.41 -4.25 10.11
C GLU A 48 37.35 -3.08 9.74
N THR A 49 37.40 -2.73 8.46
CA THR A 49 38.14 -1.57 7.97
C THR A 49 37.28 -0.31 8.00
N ILE A 50 36.02 -0.42 7.55
CA ILE A 50 35.07 0.70 7.50
C ILE A 50 34.86 1.32 8.88
N VAL A 51 34.68 0.49 9.91
CA VAL A 51 34.36 0.94 11.28
C VAL A 51 35.48 1.73 11.97
N LYS A 52 36.67 1.80 11.35
CA LYS A 52 37.80 2.62 11.81
C LYS A 52 37.73 4.05 11.29
N ASP A 53 36.92 4.31 10.26
CA ASP A 53 36.73 5.65 9.71
C ASP A 53 35.87 6.50 10.66
N THR A 54 36.04 7.81 10.59
CA THR A 54 35.18 8.76 11.29
C THR A 54 33.87 8.95 10.53
N ILE A 55 32.76 9.04 11.25
CA ILE A 55 31.49 9.49 10.67
C ILE A 55 31.62 10.98 10.33
N ALA A 56 31.34 11.34 9.08
CA ALA A 56 31.42 12.70 8.58
C ALA A 56 30.15 13.50 8.88
N PHE A 57 28.97 12.86 8.77
CA PHE A 57 27.69 13.48 9.06
C PHE A 57 26.61 12.44 9.35
N HIS A 58 25.49 12.89 9.91
CA HIS A 58 24.28 12.12 10.13
C HIS A 58 23.15 12.63 9.26
N SER A 59 22.25 11.72 8.86
CA SER A 59 21.06 12.06 8.08
C SER A 59 19.93 11.09 8.43
N GLY A 60 18.71 11.60 8.53
CA GLY A 60 17.52 10.75 8.60
C GLY A 60 17.29 10.09 7.25
N PHE A 61 16.86 8.82 7.20
CA PHE A 61 16.76 8.11 5.92
C PHE A 61 15.59 7.14 5.83
N VAL A 62 15.07 6.96 4.61
CA VAL A 62 14.07 5.91 4.32
C VAL A 62 14.78 4.60 3.99
N ASP A 63 14.55 3.55 4.79
CA ASP A 63 15.26 2.26 4.70
C ASP A 63 14.88 1.34 3.53
N ARG A 64 14.07 1.84 2.58
CA ARG A 64 13.51 1.08 1.46
C ARG A 64 14.56 0.30 0.66
N LEU A 65 15.73 0.91 0.41
CA LEU A 65 16.81 0.28 -0.38
C LEU A 65 17.63 -0.73 0.43
N ILE A 66 17.58 -0.66 1.75
CA ILE A 66 18.17 -1.68 2.61
C ILE A 66 17.23 -2.89 2.66
N ARG A 67 15.94 -2.66 2.92
CA ARG A 67 14.92 -3.73 3.01
C ARG A 67 14.78 -4.54 1.72
N ASN A 68 14.97 -3.91 0.56
CA ASN A 68 14.89 -4.60 -0.72
C ASN A 68 16.21 -5.26 -1.16
N GLY A 69 17.32 -4.99 -0.45
CA GLY A 69 18.65 -5.53 -0.69
C GLY A 69 19.49 -4.79 -1.74
N THR A 70 19.03 -3.65 -2.24
CA THR A 70 19.80 -2.80 -3.16
C THR A 70 21.01 -2.17 -2.47
N TRP A 71 20.86 -1.78 -1.20
CA TRP A 71 21.95 -1.36 -0.32
C TRP A 71 22.21 -2.48 0.69
N PRO A 72 23.24 -3.31 0.47
CA PRO A 72 23.44 -4.50 1.28
C PRO A 72 23.99 -4.14 2.66
N ILE A 73 23.56 -4.90 3.67
CA ILE A 73 24.19 -4.92 4.99
C ILE A 73 25.49 -5.73 4.85
N VAL A 74 26.63 -5.06 5.01
CA VAL A 74 27.97 -5.65 4.82
C VAL A 74 28.64 -6.07 6.13
N GLY A 75 28.07 -5.67 7.26
CA GLY A 75 28.51 -6.05 8.59
C GLY A 75 27.72 -5.31 9.66
N SER A 76 28.21 -5.33 10.89
CA SER A 76 27.59 -4.62 12.00
C SER A 76 28.65 -4.22 13.01
N GLN A 77 28.55 -2.98 13.52
CA GLN A 77 29.24 -2.52 14.70
C GLN A 77 28.18 -2.23 15.77
N PRO A 78 27.91 -3.17 16.69
CA PRO A 78 27.01 -2.91 17.82
C PRO A 78 27.48 -1.73 18.66
N PHE A 79 26.55 -1.01 19.27
CA PHE A 79 26.85 0.06 20.22
C PHE A 79 27.25 -0.54 21.57
N ALA A 80 28.17 0.10 22.29
CA ALA A 80 28.62 -0.42 23.58
C ALA A 80 27.51 -0.33 24.65
N ASN A 81 26.60 0.63 24.48
CA ASN A 81 25.46 0.89 25.35
C ASN A 81 24.33 1.55 24.55
N ASP A 82 23.16 1.70 25.16
CA ASP A 82 21.99 2.30 24.51
C ASP A 82 22.16 3.78 24.17
N GLU A 83 23.00 4.50 24.90
CA GLU A 83 23.20 5.94 24.69
C GLU A 83 23.96 6.24 23.39
N GLU A 84 24.97 5.43 23.07
CA GLU A 84 25.74 5.54 21.82
C GLU A 84 24.92 5.22 20.57
N GLY A 85 23.77 4.55 20.72
CA GLY A 85 22.88 4.20 19.63
C GLY A 85 22.09 5.38 19.05
N TRP A 86 22.18 6.55 19.66
CA TRP A 86 21.52 7.78 19.21
C TRP A 86 22.46 8.64 18.36
N ALA A 87 21.93 9.22 17.28
CA ALA A 87 22.64 10.24 16.55
C ALA A 87 22.80 11.52 17.41
N PRO A 88 23.80 12.37 17.11
CA PRO A 88 23.93 13.68 17.71
C PRO A 88 22.68 14.55 17.52
N PRO A 89 22.50 15.61 18.34
CA PRO A 89 21.40 16.56 18.17
C PRO A 89 21.33 17.13 16.75
N SER A 90 20.12 17.31 16.23
CA SER A 90 19.85 17.84 14.89
C SER A 90 18.80 18.94 14.90
N VAL A 91 18.79 19.78 13.87
CA VAL A 91 17.93 20.96 13.74
C VAL A 91 16.65 20.60 13.01
N VAL A 92 15.50 20.79 13.64
CA VAL A 92 14.20 20.80 12.95
C VAL A 92 13.83 22.26 12.65
N LYS A 93 13.76 22.58 11.35
CA LYS A 93 13.31 23.90 10.88
C LYS A 93 11.80 23.90 10.69
N ASP A 94 11.13 24.91 11.23
CA ASP A 94 9.70 25.11 11.01
C ASP A 94 9.47 25.64 9.59
N MET A 95 8.87 24.80 8.73
CA MET A 95 8.57 25.14 7.33
C MET A 95 7.44 26.17 7.19
N VAL A 96 6.62 26.35 8.24
CA VAL A 96 5.47 27.26 8.26
C VAL A 96 5.87 28.63 8.82
N THR A 97 6.78 28.66 9.79
CA THR A 97 7.26 29.89 10.43
C THR A 97 8.78 30.03 10.28
N PRO A 98 9.27 30.66 9.20
CA PRO A 98 10.70 30.89 9.00
C PRO A 98 11.35 31.56 10.21
N GLY A 99 12.50 31.03 10.65
CA GLY A 99 13.25 31.54 11.79
C GLY A 99 12.92 30.90 13.15
N ARG A 100 11.97 29.96 13.21
CA ARG A 100 11.80 29.09 14.39
C ARG A 100 12.61 27.81 14.23
N TYR A 101 13.51 27.60 15.18
CA TYR A 101 14.34 26.40 15.24
C TYR A 101 13.98 25.55 16.45
N ARG A 102 14.04 24.23 16.27
CA ARG A 102 13.98 23.27 17.35
C ARG A 102 15.18 22.34 17.24
N ILE A 103 15.71 21.90 18.38
CA ILE A 103 16.71 20.83 18.41
C ILE A 103 15.98 19.54 18.76
N TYR A 104 16.15 18.54 17.91
CA TYR A 104 15.76 17.16 18.14
C TYR A 104 16.95 16.39 18.72
N HIS A 105 16.74 15.65 19.81
CA HIS A 105 17.72 14.72 20.34
C HIS A 105 17.02 13.67 21.20
N LYS A 106 17.27 12.38 20.93
CA LYS A 106 16.77 11.24 21.74
C LYS A 106 15.25 11.19 21.90
N GLY A 107 14.50 11.47 20.84
CA GLY A 107 13.03 11.50 20.86
C GLY A 107 12.41 12.79 21.42
N GLU A 108 13.22 13.74 21.89
CA GLU A 108 12.74 14.99 22.46
C GLU A 108 12.99 16.17 21.52
N LEU A 109 12.03 17.09 21.46
CA LEU A 109 12.11 18.33 20.67
C LEU A 109 12.01 19.55 21.57
N ARG A 110 13.09 20.34 21.65
CA ARG A 110 13.11 21.61 22.39
C ARG A 110 13.25 22.81 21.45
N PRO A 111 12.70 23.99 21.81
CA PRO A 111 13.04 25.24 21.12
C PRO A 111 14.54 25.53 21.17
N ALA A 112 15.06 26.21 20.15
CA ALA A 112 16.47 26.60 20.06
C ALA A 112 16.63 27.97 19.39
N THR A 113 17.69 28.70 19.75
CA THR A 113 18.08 29.95 19.08
C THR A 113 18.88 29.67 17.79
N PRO A 114 19.04 30.65 16.89
CA PRO A 114 19.89 30.52 15.70
C PRO A 114 21.34 30.13 16.03
N GLU A 115 21.88 30.60 17.14
CA GLU A 115 23.25 30.31 17.59
C GLU A 115 23.38 28.87 18.12
N GLU A 116 22.34 28.34 18.76
CA GLU A 116 22.33 26.95 19.27
C GLU A 116 22.28 25.91 18.14
N VAL A 117 21.79 26.30 16.96
CA VAL A 117 21.63 25.39 15.81
C VAL A 117 22.76 25.50 14.79
N GLU A 118 23.71 26.39 15.01
CA GLU A 118 24.87 26.54 14.13
C GLU A 118 25.73 25.27 14.12
N GLY A 119 25.96 24.70 12.94
CA GLY A 119 26.78 23.50 12.75
C GLY A 119 26.09 22.17 13.08
N LEU A 120 24.83 22.17 13.51
CA LEU A 120 24.03 20.95 13.67
C LEU A 120 23.44 20.50 12.33
N GLU A 121 23.36 19.18 12.13
CA GLU A 121 22.74 18.60 10.93
C GLU A 121 21.25 18.89 10.88
N GLU A 122 20.70 19.06 9.67
CA GLU A 122 19.27 19.26 9.50
C GLU A 122 18.53 17.94 9.68
N SER A 123 17.55 17.95 10.58
CA SER A 123 16.67 16.81 10.85
C SER A 123 15.58 16.75 9.78
N GLY A 124 15.42 15.57 9.19
CA GLY A 124 14.40 15.33 8.18
C GLY A 124 14.61 13.98 7.51
N MET A 125 13.50 13.32 7.16
CA MET A 125 13.55 12.05 6.45
C MET A 125 14.06 12.27 5.02
N CYS A 126 15.27 11.80 4.74
CA CYS A 126 15.90 11.95 3.44
C CYS A 126 15.56 10.77 2.52
N SER A 127 15.24 11.07 1.26
CA SER A 127 15.12 10.02 0.25
C SER A 127 16.51 9.43 -0.08
N PRO A 128 16.61 8.16 -0.50
CA PRO A 128 17.89 7.58 -0.89
C PRO A 128 18.62 8.37 -1.99
N GLU A 129 17.85 8.97 -2.91
CA GLU A 129 18.35 9.85 -3.96
C GLU A 129 19.03 11.10 -3.38
N ASN A 130 18.37 11.77 -2.44
CA ASN A 130 18.90 12.96 -1.79
C ASN A 130 20.12 12.63 -0.93
N LEU A 131 20.12 11.49 -0.23
CA LEU A 131 21.26 11.05 0.56
C LEU A 131 22.49 10.78 -0.32
N VAL A 132 22.33 10.10 -1.46
CA VAL A 132 23.44 9.90 -2.41
C VAL A 132 23.93 11.23 -2.97
N PHE A 133 23.03 12.14 -3.31
CA PHE A 133 23.42 13.48 -3.78
C PHE A 133 24.23 14.22 -2.72
N GLU A 134 23.79 14.21 -1.46
CA GLU A 134 24.49 14.83 -0.34
C GLU A 134 25.88 14.21 -0.10
N ILE A 135 25.99 12.88 -0.13
CA ILE A 135 27.27 12.16 -0.03
C ILE A 135 28.23 12.63 -1.13
N LEU A 136 27.76 12.72 -2.38
CA LEU A 136 28.58 13.17 -3.50
C LEU A 136 29.03 14.63 -3.33
N GLN A 137 28.14 15.53 -2.88
CA GLN A 137 28.51 16.93 -2.63
C GLN A 137 29.54 17.08 -1.51
N ARG A 138 29.38 16.35 -0.40
CA ARG A 138 30.23 16.48 0.79
C ARG A 138 31.55 15.72 0.66
N LEU A 139 31.54 14.52 0.06
CA LEU A 139 32.67 13.58 0.08
C LEU A 139 33.30 13.31 -1.30
N ASP A 140 32.67 13.73 -2.40
CA ASP A 140 33.21 13.59 -3.77
C ASP A 140 33.04 14.88 -4.61
N PRO A 141 33.51 16.05 -4.14
CA PRO A 141 33.20 17.36 -4.76
C PRO A 141 33.76 17.53 -6.18
N GLU A 142 34.71 16.67 -6.58
CA GLU A 142 35.24 16.61 -7.94
C GLU A 142 34.26 15.95 -8.92
N PHE A 143 33.41 15.04 -8.45
CA PHE A 143 32.39 14.39 -9.26
C PHE A 143 31.23 15.36 -9.53
N LYS A 144 31.18 15.88 -10.76
CA LYS A 144 30.11 16.81 -11.17
C LYS A 144 28.85 16.05 -11.56
N CYS A 145 27.84 16.11 -10.70
CA CYS A 145 26.47 15.69 -11.01
C CYS A 145 25.47 16.71 -10.48
N SER A 146 24.40 16.93 -11.24
CA SER A 146 23.23 17.67 -10.76
C SER A 146 22.33 16.77 -9.91
N HIS A 147 21.43 17.39 -9.16
CA HIS A 147 20.37 16.69 -8.43
C HIS A 147 19.52 15.83 -9.39
N ALA A 148 19.19 16.36 -10.58
CA ALA A 148 18.44 15.66 -11.60
C ALA A 148 19.17 14.40 -12.12
N ASP A 149 20.50 14.43 -12.23
CA ASP A 149 21.29 13.27 -12.70
C ASP A 149 21.19 12.10 -11.72
N VAL A 150 21.26 12.37 -10.41
CA VAL A 150 21.10 11.35 -9.37
C VAL A 150 19.69 10.74 -9.44
N PHE A 151 18.66 11.58 -9.57
CA PHE A 151 17.28 11.11 -9.68
C PHE A 151 17.05 10.28 -10.96
N ALA A 152 17.64 10.70 -12.09
CA ALA A 152 17.57 9.97 -13.36
C ALA A 152 18.30 8.61 -13.29
N ALA A 153 19.44 8.54 -12.59
CA ALA A 153 20.14 7.28 -12.36
C ALA A 153 19.31 6.32 -11.50
N PHE A 154 18.65 6.81 -10.44
CA PHE A 154 17.74 5.98 -9.64
C PHE A 154 16.47 5.58 -10.40
N ALA A 155 15.96 6.42 -11.31
CA ALA A 155 14.88 6.06 -12.22
C ALA A 155 15.32 4.96 -13.19
N SER A 156 16.54 5.05 -13.72
CA SER A 156 17.15 4.05 -14.60
C SER A 156 17.46 2.76 -13.85
N LEU A 157 17.89 2.82 -12.59
CA LEU A 157 18.08 1.65 -11.72
C LEU A 157 16.73 0.97 -11.44
N ARG A 158 15.65 1.74 -11.26
CA ARG A 158 14.28 1.21 -11.13
C ARG A 158 13.77 0.56 -12.43
N ALA A 159 14.16 1.07 -13.59
CA ALA A 159 13.79 0.51 -14.89
C ALA A 159 14.64 -0.72 -15.29
N SER A 160 15.94 -0.70 -14.97
CA SER A 160 16.92 -1.77 -15.27
C SER A 160 16.95 -2.89 -14.23
N ALA A 161 16.53 -2.60 -12.99
CA ALA A 161 15.88 -3.58 -12.14
C ALA A 161 14.54 -3.92 -12.81
N GLY A 162 14.63 -4.63 -13.95
CA GLY A 162 13.51 -5.00 -14.80
C GLY A 162 12.36 -5.43 -13.90
N PRO A 163 11.12 -5.07 -14.27
CA PRO A 163 10.00 -4.91 -13.34
C PRO A 163 10.16 -5.93 -12.25
N LYS A 164 10.33 -5.49 -10.97
CA LYS A 164 10.19 -6.38 -9.80
C LYS A 164 9.14 -7.35 -10.25
N ARG A 165 9.45 -8.65 -10.38
CA ARG A 165 8.43 -9.64 -10.68
C ARG A 165 7.32 -9.30 -9.68
N ALA A 166 6.28 -8.57 -10.10
CA ALA A 166 4.98 -8.57 -9.47
C ALA A 166 4.72 -10.04 -9.48
N ALA A 167 4.86 -10.69 -8.32
CA ALA A 167 5.44 -12.01 -8.22
C ALA A 167 4.62 -13.01 -9.01
N LYS A 168 4.82 -13.10 -10.35
CA LYS A 168 3.73 -13.18 -11.35
C LYS A 168 2.45 -13.57 -10.64
N THR A 169 1.77 -12.60 -9.97
CA THR A 169 0.80 -12.95 -8.91
C THR A 169 -0.07 -13.98 -9.54
N ARG A 170 0.09 -15.25 -9.11
CA ARG A 170 -0.62 -16.32 -9.79
C ARG A 170 -2.06 -15.94 -9.51
N ALA A 171 -2.79 -15.63 -10.58
CA ALA A 171 -4.17 -15.18 -10.46
C ALA A 171 -4.85 -16.10 -9.46
N MET A 172 -5.53 -15.51 -8.49
CA MET A 172 -6.28 -16.32 -7.55
C MET A 172 -7.20 -17.22 -8.37
N ALA A 173 -7.15 -18.52 -8.09
CA ALA A 173 -8.08 -19.43 -8.74
C ALA A 173 -9.49 -18.99 -8.36
N GLU A 174 -10.41 -18.99 -9.32
CA GLU A 174 -11.79 -18.55 -9.13
C GLU A 174 -12.43 -19.26 -7.93
N SER A 175 -12.22 -20.59 -7.81
CA SER A 175 -12.70 -21.38 -6.67
C SER A 175 -12.19 -20.90 -5.31
N LYS A 176 -10.96 -20.37 -5.25
CA LYS A 176 -10.39 -19.86 -4.00
C LYS A 176 -10.90 -18.47 -3.65
N PHE A 177 -11.17 -17.64 -4.66
CA PHE A 177 -11.79 -16.34 -4.46
C PHE A 177 -13.18 -16.50 -3.85
N TRP A 178 -14.02 -17.34 -4.48
CA TRP A 178 -15.36 -17.61 -3.98
C TRP A 178 -15.38 -18.31 -2.62
N ALA A 179 -14.47 -19.27 -2.38
CA ALA A 179 -14.38 -19.92 -1.07
C ALA A 179 -14.13 -18.93 0.07
N LEU A 180 -13.31 -17.88 -0.12
CA LEU A 180 -13.08 -16.87 0.92
C LEU A 180 -14.35 -16.07 1.23
N ILE A 181 -15.17 -15.78 0.22
CA ILE A 181 -16.45 -15.09 0.37
C ILE A 181 -17.47 -16.01 1.05
N ASP A 182 -17.59 -17.24 0.56
CA ASP A 182 -18.54 -18.22 1.10
C ASP A 182 -18.23 -18.55 2.56
N GLU A 183 -16.96 -18.77 2.92
CA GLU A 183 -16.55 -19.01 4.30
C GLU A 183 -16.83 -17.82 5.22
N ALA A 184 -16.65 -16.58 4.75
CA ALA A 184 -16.96 -15.38 5.52
C ALA A 184 -18.49 -15.23 5.71
N ARG A 185 -19.28 -15.52 4.67
CA ARG A 185 -20.74 -15.50 4.75
C ARG A 185 -21.27 -16.57 5.69
N GLU A 186 -20.74 -17.79 5.61
CA GLU A 186 -21.12 -18.90 6.50
C GLU A 186 -20.78 -18.60 7.97
N GLU A 187 -19.66 -17.94 8.23
CA GLU A 187 -19.27 -17.52 9.59
C GLU A 187 -20.19 -16.44 10.15
N ALA A 188 -20.56 -15.44 9.35
CA ALA A 188 -21.46 -14.37 9.76
C ALA A 188 -22.94 -14.79 9.80
N GLY A 189 -23.33 -15.83 9.05
CA GLY A 189 -24.70 -16.32 8.92
C GLY A 189 -25.55 -15.56 7.91
N GLU A 190 -25.21 -14.31 7.60
CA GLU A 190 -25.91 -13.46 6.63
C GLU A 190 -24.93 -12.50 5.92
N VAL A 191 -25.40 -11.89 4.83
CA VAL A 191 -24.64 -10.85 4.11
C VAL A 191 -24.83 -9.51 4.82
N GLY A 192 -23.73 -8.87 5.22
CA GLY A 192 -23.74 -7.58 5.91
C GLY A 192 -22.35 -7.23 6.46
N GLU A 193 -22.29 -6.21 7.31
CA GLU A 193 -21.03 -5.72 7.90
C GLU A 193 -20.23 -6.82 8.62
N THR A 194 -20.88 -7.65 9.43
CA THR A 194 -20.24 -8.78 10.15
C THR A 194 -19.53 -9.75 9.20
N MET A 195 -20.11 -10.02 8.03
CA MET A 195 -19.47 -10.83 6.99
C MET A 195 -18.23 -10.13 6.43
N VAL A 196 -18.30 -8.83 6.20
CA VAL A 196 -17.17 -8.03 5.67
C VAL A 196 -16.02 -8.03 6.67
N GLU A 197 -16.30 -7.91 7.97
CA GLU A 197 -15.28 -8.03 9.01
C GLU A 197 -14.61 -9.41 9.00
N ALA A 198 -15.40 -10.50 8.96
CA ALA A 198 -14.89 -11.86 8.86
C ALA A 198 -14.02 -12.06 7.60
N LEU A 199 -14.45 -11.51 6.46
CA LEU A 199 -13.67 -11.53 5.22
C LEU A 199 -12.35 -10.76 5.36
N ARG A 200 -12.38 -9.54 5.93
CA ARG A 200 -11.19 -8.71 6.15
C ARG A 200 -10.17 -9.45 7.02
N ASP A 201 -10.61 -10.05 8.12
CA ASP A 201 -9.73 -10.77 9.05
C ASP A 201 -9.10 -11.99 8.36
N ARG A 202 -9.88 -12.75 7.59
CA ARG A 202 -9.38 -13.86 6.77
C ARG A 202 -8.36 -13.40 5.73
N LEU A 203 -8.60 -12.27 5.09
CA LEU A 203 -7.66 -11.67 4.13
C LEU A 203 -6.38 -11.19 4.82
N ALA A 204 -6.47 -10.60 6.02
CA ALA A 204 -5.33 -10.11 6.80
C ALA A 204 -4.39 -11.25 7.22
N GLU A 205 -4.91 -12.47 7.42
CA GLU A 205 -4.09 -13.67 7.64
C GLU A 205 -3.29 -14.11 6.40
N LEU A 206 -3.72 -13.69 5.21
CA LEU A 206 -2.97 -13.94 3.98
C LEU A 206 -1.73 -13.03 3.87
N GLY A 207 -0.78 -13.43 3.02
CA GLY A 207 0.33 -12.54 2.65
C GLY A 207 -0.13 -11.46 1.68
N ALA A 208 0.47 -10.28 1.71
CA ALA A 208 0.15 -9.12 0.86
C ALA A 208 -0.05 -9.44 -0.64
N THR A 209 0.76 -10.36 -1.20
CA THR A 209 0.60 -10.81 -2.60
C THR A 209 -0.71 -11.53 -2.86
N ARG A 210 -1.22 -12.30 -1.89
CA ARG A 210 -2.50 -13.01 -1.99
C ARG A 210 -3.69 -12.07 -1.75
N ILE A 211 -3.55 -11.07 -0.88
CA ILE A 211 -4.55 -10.01 -0.70
C ILE A 211 -4.74 -9.26 -2.03
N ARG A 212 -3.65 -8.85 -2.67
CA ARG A 212 -3.73 -8.25 -4.02
C ARG A 212 -4.28 -9.20 -5.10
N ALA A 213 -4.12 -10.51 -4.91
CA ALA A 213 -4.69 -11.49 -5.84
C ALA A 213 -6.20 -11.63 -5.66
N PHE A 214 -6.69 -11.49 -4.42
CA PHE A 214 -8.12 -11.42 -4.09
C PHE A 214 -8.72 -10.13 -4.64
N ASP A 215 -8.11 -8.98 -4.36
CA ASP A 215 -8.53 -7.67 -4.86
C ASP A 215 -8.67 -7.66 -6.39
N ALA A 216 -7.69 -8.23 -7.11
CA ALA A 216 -7.76 -8.37 -8.56
C ALA A 216 -8.84 -9.35 -9.06
N ALA A 217 -9.23 -10.35 -8.26
CA ALA A 217 -10.33 -11.26 -8.58
C ALA A 217 -11.70 -10.61 -8.30
N PHE A 218 -11.81 -9.91 -7.17
CA PHE A 218 -12.98 -9.11 -6.81
C PHE A 218 -13.29 -8.05 -7.87
N ASN A 219 -12.28 -7.29 -8.29
CA ASN A 219 -12.44 -6.28 -9.33
C ASN A 219 -12.78 -6.88 -10.70
N ARG A 220 -12.38 -8.12 -10.98
CA ARG A 220 -12.85 -8.82 -12.19
C ARG A 220 -14.33 -9.15 -12.10
N ALA A 221 -14.81 -9.63 -10.94
CA ALA A 221 -16.23 -9.86 -10.73
C ALA A 221 -17.03 -8.54 -10.84
N MET A 222 -16.50 -7.43 -10.32
CA MET A 222 -17.11 -6.09 -10.47
C MET A 222 -17.17 -5.63 -11.94
N GLU A 223 -16.13 -5.89 -12.74
CA GLU A 223 -16.09 -5.56 -14.17
C GLU A 223 -17.02 -6.47 -15.00
N GLU A 224 -17.10 -7.75 -14.64
CA GLU A 224 -17.98 -8.72 -15.28
C GLU A 224 -19.45 -8.37 -15.01
N SER A 225 -19.79 -7.98 -13.78
CA SER A 225 -21.15 -7.55 -13.40
C SER A 225 -21.49 -6.11 -13.77
N TYR A 226 -20.59 -5.35 -14.39
CA TYR A 226 -20.88 -4.02 -14.91
C TYR A 226 -21.74 -4.09 -16.19
N HIS A 227 -23.02 -4.41 -15.99
CA HIS A 227 -23.99 -4.74 -17.03
C HIS A 227 -25.35 -4.08 -16.77
N ASN A 228 -25.96 -3.53 -17.81
CA ASN A 228 -27.25 -2.84 -17.75
C ASN A 228 -28.37 -3.72 -17.17
N ASP A 229 -28.40 -5.01 -17.49
CA ASP A 229 -29.40 -5.94 -16.95
C ASP A 229 -29.36 -6.04 -15.42
N LEU A 230 -28.15 -6.00 -14.83
CA LEU A 230 -27.98 -6.00 -13.38
C LEU A 230 -28.25 -4.62 -12.78
N TRP A 231 -27.96 -3.53 -13.50
CA TRP A 231 -28.34 -2.19 -13.05
C TRP A 231 -29.86 -2.04 -13.00
N ALA A 232 -30.55 -2.52 -14.04
CA ALA A 232 -32.00 -2.56 -14.08
C ALA A 232 -32.59 -3.36 -12.91
N ALA A 233 -32.00 -4.51 -12.58
CA ALA A 233 -32.40 -5.29 -11.41
C ALA A 233 -32.12 -4.53 -10.10
N ALA A 234 -30.96 -3.90 -9.95
CA ALA A 234 -30.64 -3.07 -8.80
C ALA A 234 -31.67 -1.93 -8.62
N TYR A 235 -32.05 -1.29 -9.73
CA TYR A 235 -33.08 -0.24 -9.74
C TYR A 235 -34.43 -0.77 -9.25
N VAL A 236 -34.87 -1.93 -9.75
CA VAL A 236 -36.13 -2.56 -9.31
C VAL A 236 -36.08 -2.93 -7.83
N ILE A 237 -34.99 -3.53 -7.36
CA ILE A 237 -34.85 -4.01 -5.96
C ILE A 237 -34.79 -2.82 -4.99
N ASN A 238 -34.01 -1.78 -5.32
CA ASN A 238 -33.77 -0.67 -4.41
C ASN A 238 -34.79 0.47 -4.57
N GLY A 239 -35.65 0.43 -5.60
CA GLY A 239 -36.57 1.53 -5.92
C GLY A 239 -35.87 2.75 -6.53
N GLY A 240 -34.73 2.51 -7.20
CA GLY A 240 -33.81 3.53 -7.70
C GLY A 240 -32.37 3.02 -7.66
N CYS A 241 -31.48 3.52 -8.53
CA CYS A 241 -30.07 3.12 -8.49
C CYS A 241 -29.17 4.16 -9.18
N SER A 242 -28.32 4.84 -8.41
CA SER A 242 -27.27 5.72 -8.92
C SER A 242 -26.02 4.93 -9.36
N ASP A 243 -25.07 5.59 -10.02
CA ASP A 243 -23.79 4.98 -10.39
C ASP A 243 -23.06 4.36 -9.17
N ASP A 244 -22.99 5.09 -8.05
CA ASP A 244 -22.37 4.62 -6.81
C ASP A 244 -23.20 3.50 -6.15
N GLY A 245 -24.53 3.66 -6.11
CA GLY A 245 -25.43 2.61 -5.62
C GLY A 245 -25.30 1.31 -6.44
N PHE A 246 -24.96 1.40 -7.72
CA PHE A 246 -24.71 0.24 -8.55
C PHE A 246 -23.35 -0.44 -8.25
N ASP A 247 -22.32 0.31 -7.84
CA ASP A 247 -21.09 -0.29 -7.27
C ASP A 247 -21.45 -1.06 -5.98
N TYR A 248 -22.28 -0.51 -5.10
CA TYR A 248 -22.65 -1.13 -3.82
C TYR A 248 -23.52 -2.37 -4.01
N PHE A 249 -24.45 -2.32 -4.95
CA PHE A 249 -25.25 -3.48 -5.36
C PHE A 249 -24.40 -4.63 -5.89
N ARG A 250 -23.39 -4.32 -6.70
CA ARG A 250 -22.46 -5.36 -7.19
C ARG A 250 -21.59 -5.92 -6.06
N GLY A 251 -21.23 -5.09 -5.08
CA GLY A 251 -20.61 -5.54 -3.83
C GLY A 251 -21.47 -6.57 -3.09
N TRP A 252 -22.75 -6.25 -2.88
CA TRP A 252 -23.74 -7.15 -2.30
C TRP A 252 -23.90 -8.45 -3.11
N LEU A 253 -24.05 -8.35 -4.43
CA LEU A 253 -24.21 -9.50 -5.32
C LEU A 253 -23.01 -10.46 -5.24
N ILE A 254 -21.79 -9.93 -5.15
CA ILE A 254 -20.59 -10.74 -4.96
C ILE A 254 -20.59 -11.41 -3.57
N ALA A 255 -21.06 -10.71 -2.53
CA ALA A 255 -21.14 -11.24 -1.18
C ALA A 255 -22.11 -12.44 -1.03
N LEU A 256 -23.16 -12.51 -1.86
CA LEU A 256 -24.05 -13.68 -1.92
C LEU A 256 -23.34 -14.97 -2.38
N GLY A 257 -22.12 -14.86 -2.91
CA GLY A 257 -21.29 -15.99 -3.31
C GLY A 257 -21.48 -16.44 -4.74
N ARG A 258 -20.76 -17.49 -5.11
CA ARG A 258 -20.56 -17.89 -6.51
C ARG A 258 -21.85 -18.25 -7.23
N GLU A 259 -22.72 -19.01 -6.57
CA GLU A 259 -23.92 -19.55 -7.19
C GLU A 259 -24.93 -18.44 -7.47
N ALA A 260 -25.23 -17.61 -6.45
CA ALA A 260 -26.09 -16.45 -6.58
C ALA A 260 -25.59 -15.49 -7.67
N TYR A 261 -24.29 -15.14 -7.62
CA TYR A 261 -23.64 -14.28 -8.60
C TYR A 261 -23.79 -14.85 -10.02
N ALA A 262 -23.44 -16.13 -10.22
CA ALA A 262 -23.49 -16.75 -11.55
C ALA A 262 -24.93 -16.90 -12.08
N ASN A 263 -25.91 -17.12 -11.21
CA ASN A 263 -27.31 -17.19 -11.59
C ASN A 263 -27.85 -15.82 -12.00
N ALA A 264 -27.61 -14.78 -11.19
CA ALA A 264 -28.02 -13.41 -11.50
C ALA A 264 -27.37 -12.86 -12.77
N MET A 265 -26.10 -13.21 -13.02
CA MET A 265 -25.41 -12.85 -14.27
C MET A 265 -26.06 -13.46 -15.52
N ARG A 266 -26.82 -14.54 -15.39
CA ARG A 266 -27.57 -15.17 -16.50
C ARG A 266 -29.02 -14.69 -16.56
N ASP A 267 -29.63 -14.55 -15.40
CA ASP A 267 -31.01 -14.10 -15.24
C ASP A 267 -31.12 -13.31 -13.93
N PRO A 268 -31.20 -11.97 -13.99
CA PRO A 268 -31.32 -11.16 -12.79
C PRO A 268 -32.54 -11.52 -11.94
N GLN A 269 -33.60 -12.13 -12.50
CA GLN A 269 -34.79 -12.53 -11.73
C GLN A 269 -34.53 -13.58 -10.66
N THR A 270 -33.39 -14.26 -10.68
CA THR A 270 -33.01 -15.16 -9.58
C THR A 270 -32.73 -14.42 -8.28
N LEU A 271 -32.54 -13.10 -8.31
CA LEU A 271 -32.26 -12.31 -7.10
C LEU A 271 -33.48 -12.14 -6.19
N LYS A 272 -34.70 -12.44 -6.67
CA LYS A 272 -35.92 -12.42 -5.85
C LYS A 272 -35.81 -13.27 -4.58
N ASP A 273 -35.03 -14.36 -4.63
CA ASP A 273 -34.88 -15.30 -3.52
C ASP A 273 -33.98 -14.76 -2.40
N TYR A 274 -33.35 -13.59 -2.59
CA TYR A 274 -32.45 -12.95 -1.65
C TYR A 274 -32.98 -11.62 -1.10
N ILE A 275 -34.22 -11.26 -1.41
CA ILE A 275 -34.87 -10.05 -0.90
C ILE A 275 -35.60 -10.42 0.41
N PRO A 276 -35.15 -9.92 1.57
CA PRO A 276 -35.84 -10.13 2.83
C PRO A 276 -37.13 -9.31 2.91
N ASP A 277 -38.04 -9.74 3.78
CA ASP A 277 -39.26 -9.01 4.15
C ASP A 277 -38.92 -7.93 5.20
N ASP A 278 -38.18 -6.91 4.77
CA ASP A 278 -37.73 -5.79 5.60
C ASP A 278 -37.75 -4.46 4.80
N PRO A 279 -38.64 -3.50 5.12
CA PRO A 279 -38.80 -2.26 4.36
C PRO A 279 -37.58 -1.33 4.42
N ASP A 280 -36.71 -1.47 5.42
CA ASP A 280 -35.51 -0.65 5.56
C ASP A 280 -34.29 -1.29 4.88
N TRP A 281 -34.43 -2.52 4.37
CA TRP A 281 -33.36 -3.25 3.69
C TRP A 281 -33.18 -2.80 2.24
N ASN A 282 -31.92 -2.73 1.79
CA ASN A 282 -31.56 -2.57 0.39
C ASN A 282 -30.49 -3.60 -0.02
N ALA A 283 -30.37 -3.81 -1.33
CA ALA A 283 -29.34 -4.67 -1.90
C ALA A 283 -28.04 -3.88 -2.07
N GLU A 284 -27.45 -3.36 -0.99
CA GLU A 284 -26.21 -2.59 -1.02
C GLU A 284 -25.22 -3.09 0.04
N LEU A 285 -23.94 -3.10 -0.31
CA LEU A 285 -22.86 -3.42 0.63
C LEU A 285 -21.60 -2.65 0.18
N GLU A 286 -21.41 -1.45 0.70
CA GLU A 286 -20.28 -0.59 0.33
C GLU A 286 -18.97 -1.12 0.94
N GLU A 287 -19.03 -1.60 2.17
CA GLU A 287 -17.88 -1.94 3.01
C GLU A 287 -17.02 -3.04 2.37
N ILE A 288 -17.66 -3.99 1.68
CA ILE A 288 -16.95 -5.09 1.01
C ILE A 288 -16.00 -4.59 -0.09
N LEU A 289 -16.29 -3.43 -0.70
CA LEU A 289 -15.44 -2.83 -1.74
C LEU A 289 -14.06 -2.42 -1.18
N TYR A 290 -13.97 -2.18 0.12
CA TYR A 290 -12.73 -1.77 0.80
C TYR A 290 -12.05 -2.91 1.56
N ALA A 291 -12.71 -4.05 1.77
CA ALA A 291 -12.22 -5.16 2.60
C ALA A 291 -10.79 -5.60 2.26
N ALA A 292 -10.46 -5.71 0.96
CA ALA A 292 -9.12 -6.12 0.52
C ALA A 292 -8.06 -5.02 0.76
N ARG A 293 -8.43 -3.75 0.60
CA ARG A 293 -7.55 -2.61 0.87
C ARG A 293 -7.23 -2.52 2.35
N GLU A 294 -8.25 -2.58 3.20
CA GLU A 294 -8.09 -2.52 4.65
C GLU A 294 -7.23 -3.68 5.16
N ALA A 295 -7.48 -4.90 4.71
CA ALA A 295 -6.65 -6.05 5.05
C ALA A 295 -5.20 -5.89 4.58
N TYR A 296 -4.97 -5.29 3.40
CA TYR A 296 -3.63 -5.01 2.90
C TYR A 296 -2.90 -3.97 3.76
N GLU A 297 -3.59 -2.89 4.10
CA GLU A 297 -3.06 -1.79 4.93
C GLU A 297 -2.74 -2.30 6.34
N GLN A 298 -3.64 -3.05 6.96
CA GLN A 298 -3.38 -3.73 8.24
C GLN A 298 -2.15 -4.65 8.17
N LYS A 299 -1.97 -5.36 7.05
CA LYS A 299 -0.86 -6.32 6.88
C LYS A 299 0.49 -5.66 6.60
N THR A 300 0.49 -4.49 5.98
CA THR A 300 1.70 -3.89 5.40
C THR A 300 2.05 -2.53 5.96
N GLU A 301 1.15 -1.90 6.71
CA GLU A 301 1.22 -0.51 7.18
C GLU A 301 1.39 0.48 6.01
N THR A 302 0.95 0.10 4.80
CA THR A 302 1.05 0.90 3.58
C THR A 302 -0.24 0.83 2.79
N GLU A 303 -0.61 1.95 2.16
CA GLU A 303 -1.76 2.01 1.27
C GLU A 303 -1.62 1.02 0.10
N MET A 304 -2.73 0.35 -0.22
CA MET A 304 -2.78 -0.51 -1.40
C MET A 304 -2.90 0.35 -2.66
N PRO A 305 -2.03 0.20 -3.68
CA PRO A 305 -2.20 0.91 -4.93
C PRO A 305 -3.56 0.61 -5.56
N PRO A 306 -4.31 1.63 -6.03
CA PRO A 306 -5.65 1.45 -6.56
C PRO A 306 -5.65 0.67 -7.87
N ILE A 307 -6.79 0.05 -8.20
CA ILE A 307 -7.05 -0.52 -9.52
C ILE A 307 -7.58 0.57 -10.46
N ASP A 308 -7.07 0.59 -11.68
CA ASP A 308 -7.53 1.49 -12.74
C ASP A 308 -8.87 0.99 -13.32
N LYS A 309 -9.98 1.51 -12.79
CA LYS A 309 -11.35 1.24 -13.26
C LYS A 309 -11.71 1.99 -14.55
N ALA A 310 -10.88 2.92 -15.05
CA ALA A 310 -11.25 3.82 -16.15
C ALA A 310 -11.48 3.13 -17.50
N LYS A 311 -11.24 1.82 -17.58
CA LYS A 311 -11.41 1.00 -18.79
C LYS A 311 -12.69 0.17 -18.79
N TRP A 312 -13.42 0.14 -17.69
CA TRP A 312 -14.64 -0.64 -17.60
C TRP A 312 -15.71 -0.02 -18.49
N VAL A 313 -16.36 -0.87 -19.29
CA VAL A 313 -17.41 -0.47 -20.21
C VAL A 313 -18.69 -1.12 -19.75
N LEU A 314 -19.73 -0.31 -19.51
CA LEU A 314 -21.05 -0.80 -19.18
C LEU A 314 -21.60 -1.59 -20.38
N LYS A 315 -21.95 -2.85 -20.16
CA LYS A 315 -22.43 -3.79 -21.19
C LYS A 315 -23.95 -3.90 -21.18
N GLY A 316 -24.51 -4.52 -22.22
CA GLY A 316 -25.93 -4.82 -22.31
C GLY A 316 -26.77 -3.67 -22.83
N ASP A 317 -28.01 -3.98 -23.20
CA ASP A 317 -28.95 -3.00 -23.74
C ASP A 317 -29.43 -2.04 -22.66
N THR A 318 -29.56 -0.76 -23.02
CA THR A 318 -30.16 0.25 -22.14
C THR A 318 -31.63 -0.10 -21.85
N TRP A 319 -32.12 0.37 -20.72
CA TRP A 319 -33.51 0.20 -20.28
C TRP A 319 -34.07 1.56 -19.85
N ASP A 320 -35.39 1.65 -19.71
CA ASP A 320 -36.06 2.86 -19.22
C ASP A 320 -36.75 2.58 -17.89
N GLU A 321 -36.82 3.61 -17.04
CA GLU A 321 -37.36 3.52 -15.68
C GLU A 321 -38.87 3.20 -15.63
N GLU A 322 -39.64 3.53 -16.67
CA GLU A 322 -41.08 3.29 -16.71
C GLU A 322 -41.39 1.82 -17.03
N SER A 323 -40.59 1.16 -17.87
CA SER A 323 -40.82 -0.24 -18.26
C SER A 323 -39.99 -1.26 -17.48
N VAL A 324 -38.99 -0.85 -16.70
CA VAL A 324 -38.05 -1.77 -16.04
C VAL A 324 -38.73 -2.77 -15.10
N TYR A 325 -39.79 -2.35 -14.41
CA TYR A 325 -40.60 -3.22 -13.53
C TYR A 325 -41.33 -4.33 -14.31
N THR A 326 -41.74 -4.06 -15.55
CA THR A 326 -42.37 -5.06 -16.43
C THR A 326 -41.35 -6.00 -17.06
N ARG A 327 -40.08 -5.59 -17.15
CA ARG A 327 -38.97 -6.40 -17.65
C ARG A 327 -38.59 -7.52 -16.67
N TYR A 328 -38.74 -7.27 -15.37
CA TYR A 328 -38.41 -8.24 -14.31
C TYR A 328 -39.59 -8.43 -13.33
N PRO A 329 -40.70 -9.03 -13.78
CA PRO A 329 -41.95 -9.08 -13.00
C PRO A 329 -41.80 -9.82 -11.68
N GLU A 330 -41.02 -10.91 -11.62
CA GLU A 330 -40.86 -11.68 -10.38
C GLU A 330 -39.99 -10.95 -9.35
N LEU A 331 -39.04 -10.14 -9.82
CA LEU A 331 -38.24 -9.25 -8.99
C LEU A 331 -39.07 -8.08 -8.46
N ALA A 332 -39.88 -7.47 -9.32
CA ALA A 332 -40.77 -6.39 -8.93
C ALA A 332 -41.75 -6.86 -7.85
N GLU A 333 -42.37 -8.03 -8.02
CA GLU A 333 -43.27 -8.62 -7.01
C GLU A 333 -42.56 -8.86 -5.67
N ALA A 334 -41.32 -9.38 -5.69
CA ALA A 334 -40.55 -9.60 -4.47
C ALA A 334 -40.13 -8.28 -3.80
N ALA A 335 -39.74 -7.27 -4.59
CA ALA A 335 -39.40 -5.95 -4.10
C ALA A 335 -40.62 -5.20 -3.53
N GLU A 336 -41.80 -5.35 -4.13
CA GLU A 336 -43.07 -4.78 -3.64
C GLU A 336 -43.50 -5.40 -2.30
N LYS A 337 -43.42 -6.73 -2.17
CA LYS A 337 -43.75 -7.43 -0.90
C LYS A 337 -43.00 -6.87 0.30
N ARG A 338 -41.73 -6.51 0.12
CA ARG A 338 -40.89 -5.88 1.14
C ARG A 338 -41.48 -4.58 1.71
N TRP A 339 -42.24 -3.83 0.90
CA TRP A 339 -42.87 -2.58 1.30
C TRP A 339 -44.22 -2.77 2.02
N GLY A 340 -44.71 -4.02 2.15
CA GLY A 340 -45.85 -4.37 2.99
C GLY A 340 -47.24 -4.04 2.42
N GLU A 341 -47.41 -4.04 1.09
CA GLU A 341 -48.74 -3.95 0.45
C GLU A 341 -49.42 -5.30 0.17
#